data_AF-A0A1Q4YTD7-F1
#
_entry.id   AF-A0A1Q4YTD7-F1
#
_cell.length_a   1.000
_cell.length_b   1.000
_cell.length_c   1.000
_cell.angle_alpha   90.00
_cell.angle_beta   90.00
_cell.angle_gamma   90.00
#
_symmetry.space_group_name_H-M   'P 1'
#
loop_
_entity.id
_entity.type
_entity.pdbx_description
1 polymer ?
#
loop_
_entity_poly.entity_id
_entity_poly.type
_entity_poly.pdbx_seq_one_letter_code
_entity_poly.pdbx_strand_id
1 'polypeptide(L)'
;MRQWLTGHAQDVAGAGRNALEWLLRLAARDGIVLAGQIRTVVEQLTGENVAPGWTLHLAAWWARSVPVPARDRDWILVVERLLIDTVEQEHAADRAHWAELLAVGAEGETPGTGAPAGEEDRARISRETGGRLPVHEVTALLRELVVTVRPGEGGDPYPQMRMLRAVTTGLLRRDLGLTAPAARPLAYRTDLHTFRVGEPVAFTGPMLARNVLDLAAADAAAGIGLGERTKACQRIAGADARLHGRLLASHLSGCAPRDAGGVLCGPGEDAWWDEACALVPRLLADSPDPGTARFTELVLRVSTNAPVHRAADRRPPSARRRWSRIRHSAGRPG
;
A
#
# COMPACT_ATOMS: atom_id res chain seq x y z
N MET A 1 -0.09 23.62 -31.13
CA MET A 1 -0.84 23.72 -29.85
C MET A 1 -0.21 22.86 -28.74
N ARG A 2 -0.07 21.53 -28.89
CA ARG A 2 0.50 20.64 -27.84
C ARG A 2 1.86 21.10 -27.31
N GLN A 3 2.85 21.36 -28.18
CA GLN A 3 4.17 21.85 -27.77
C GLN A 3 4.12 23.21 -27.08
N TRP A 4 3.22 24.10 -27.51
CA TRP A 4 3.05 25.42 -26.87
C TRP A 4 2.51 25.25 -25.45
N LEU A 5 1.50 24.41 -25.24
CA LEU A 5 0.95 24.12 -23.92
C LEU A 5 1.98 23.51 -22.98
N THR A 6 2.79 22.56 -23.45
CA THR A 6 3.90 22.01 -22.65
C THR A 6 4.93 23.08 -22.28
N GLY A 7 5.12 24.12 -23.10
CA GLY A 7 6.00 25.24 -22.76
C GLY A 7 5.41 26.25 -21.77
N HIS A 8 4.08 26.38 -21.71
CA HIS A 8 3.37 27.46 -21.01
C HIS A 8 2.40 26.96 -19.93
N ALA A 9 2.43 25.67 -19.57
CA ALA A 9 1.48 25.06 -18.64
C ALA A 9 1.49 25.74 -17.26
N GLN A 10 2.66 26.16 -16.78
CA GLN A 10 2.80 26.92 -15.53
C GLN A 10 2.12 28.28 -15.60
N ASP A 11 2.34 29.04 -16.67
CA ASP A 11 1.72 30.35 -16.85
C ASP A 11 0.20 30.23 -16.96
N VAL A 12 -0.29 29.23 -17.70
CA VAL A 12 -1.72 28.94 -17.84
C VAL A 12 -2.33 28.54 -16.49
N ALA A 13 -1.68 27.69 -15.71
CA ALA A 13 -2.17 27.33 -14.39
C ALA A 13 -2.12 28.50 -13.40
N GLY A 14 -1.08 29.34 -13.48
CA GLY A 14 -0.92 30.55 -12.67
C GLY A 14 -1.96 31.63 -12.95
N ALA A 15 -2.60 31.62 -14.13
CA ALA A 15 -3.71 32.51 -14.46
C ALA A 15 -5.00 32.24 -13.67
N GLY A 16 -5.05 31.14 -12.91
CA GLY A 16 -6.11 30.83 -11.95
C GLY A 16 -6.83 29.51 -12.23
N ARG A 17 -7.75 29.15 -11.32
CA ARG A 17 -8.41 27.83 -11.29
C ARG A 17 -9.07 27.44 -12.61
N ASN A 18 -9.81 28.36 -13.25
CA ASN A 18 -10.51 28.04 -14.50
C ASN A 18 -9.54 27.68 -15.63
N ALA A 19 -8.41 28.38 -15.73
CA ALA A 19 -7.38 28.10 -16.72
C ALA A 19 -6.70 26.76 -16.46
N LEU A 20 -6.47 26.43 -15.18
CA LEU A 20 -6.01 25.12 -14.75
C LEU A 20 -6.98 23.99 -15.10
N GLU A 21 -8.28 24.15 -14.84
CA GLU A 21 -9.28 23.13 -15.22
C GLU A 21 -9.30 22.89 -16.73
N TRP A 22 -9.19 23.95 -17.54
CA TRP A 22 -9.06 23.84 -18.99
C TRP A 22 -7.78 23.12 -19.40
N LEU A 23 -6.65 23.44 -18.76
CA LEU A 23 -5.38 22.78 -19.00
C LEU A 23 -5.46 21.27 -18.72
N LEU A 24 -6.01 20.87 -17.56
CA LEU A 24 -6.18 19.47 -17.19
C LEU A 24 -7.10 18.73 -18.15
N ARG A 25 -8.23 19.34 -18.54
CA ARG A 25 -9.17 18.75 -19.52
C ARG A 25 -8.51 18.52 -20.87
N LEU A 26 -7.76 19.52 -21.35
CA LEU A 26 -7.08 19.44 -22.64
C LEU A 26 -5.95 18.42 -22.60
N ALA A 27 -5.16 18.43 -21.53
CA ALA A 27 -4.08 17.47 -21.33
C ALA A 27 -4.60 16.03 -21.24
N ALA A 28 -5.71 15.81 -20.53
CA ALA A 28 -6.33 14.49 -20.41
C ALA A 28 -6.90 13.98 -21.75
N ARG A 29 -7.52 14.86 -22.54
CA ARG A 29 -8.08 14.52 -23.85
C ARG A 29 -7.01 14.18 -24.89
N ASP A 30 -5.92 14.95 -24.90
CA ASP A 30 -4.87 14.84 -25.91
C ASP A 30 -3.67 13.98 -25.47
N GLY A 31 -3.69 13.44 -24.25
CA GLY A 31 -2.58 12.69 -23.66
C GLY A 31 -1.32 13.53 -23.50
N ILE A 32 -1.47 14.83 -23.23
CA ILE A 32 -0.33 15.76 -23.13
C ILE A 32 0.40 15.50 -21.80
N VAL A 33 1.68 15.18 -21.94
CA VAL A 33 2.59 15.03 -20.82
C VAL A 33 3.00 16.43 -20.35
N LEU A 34 2.57 16.79 -19.14
CA LEU A 34 2.90 18.06 -18.48
C LEU A 34 4.08 17.89 -17.51
N ALA A 35 5.12 17.15 -17.93
CA ALA A 35 6.26 16.79 -17.09
C ALA A 35 6.95 18.04 -16.52
N GLY A 36 7.33 18.01 -15.23
CA GLY A 36 7.97 19.11 -14.51
C GLY A 36 7.02 20.23 -14.02
N GLN A 37 5.97 20.54 -14.75
CA GLN A 37 5.06 21.67 -14.46
C GLN A 37 3.83 21.25 -13.66
N ILE A 38 3.38 20.01 -13.84
CA ILE A 38 2.20 19.45 -13.16
C ILE A 38 2.36 19.39 -11.63
N ARG A 39 3.60 19.29 -11.11
CA ARG A 39 3.81 19.24 -9.66
C ARG A 39 3.40 20.54 -8.99
N THR A 40 3.87 21.68 -9.51
CA THR A 40 3.48 23.01 -9.04
C THR A 40 1.97 23.21 -9.17
N VAL A 41 1.39 22.71 -10.26
CA VAL A 41 -0.03 22.73 -10.51
C VAL A 41 -0.82 21.94 -9.47
N VAL A 42 -0.39 20.72 -9.14
CA VAL A 42 -1.07 19.87 -8.16
C VAL A 42 -0.80 20.33 -6.72
N GLU A 43 0.38 20.87 -6.44
CA GLU A 43 0.67 21.58 -5.18
C GLU A 43 -0.32 22.75 -4.98
N GLN A 44 -0.61 23.52 -6.04
CA GLN A 44 -1.62 24.58 -6.01
C GLN A 44 -3.05 24.05 -5.82
N LEU A 45 -3.37 22.84 -6.31
CA LEU A 45 -4.67 22.19 -6.10
C LEU A 45 -4.88 21.67 -4.68
N THR A 46 -3.79 21.37 -3.99
CA THR A 46 -3.79 20.67 -2.71
C THR A 46 -3.32 21.54 -1.55
N GLY A 47 -3.14 22.85 -1.79
CA GLY A 47 -2.86 23.87 -0.77
C GLY A 47 -4.09 24.24 0.07
N GLU A 48 -3.92 25.16 1.03
CA GLU A 48 -4.89 25.51 2.10
C GLU A 48 -6.31 25.90 1.65
N ASN A 49 -6.55 26.11 0.35
CA ASN A 49 -7.87 26.25 -0.23
C ASN A 49 -8.25 24.97 -0.97
N VAL A 50 -8.88 24.02 -0.26
CA VAL A 50 -9.39 22.75 -0.78
C VAL A 50 -9.94 22.94 -2.20
N ALA A 51 -9.25 22.40 -3.20
CA ALA A 51 -9.77 22.45 -4.55
C ALA A 51 -11.14 21.77 -4.57
N PRO A 52 -12.14 22.32 -5.29
CA PRO A 52 -13.42 21.64 -5.48
C PRO A 52 -13.18 20.22 -6.01
N GLY A 53 -13.98 19.23 -5.59
CA GLY A 53 -13.77 17.83 -6.02
C GLY A 53 -13.78 17.64 -7.53
N TRP A 54 -14.38 18.58 -8.28
CA TRP A 54 -14.28 18.61 -9.74
C TRP A 54 -12.84 18.78 -10.24
N THR A 55 -12.06 19.68 -9.64
CA THR A 55 -10.68 19.90 -10.06
C THR A 55 -9.79 18.69 -9.72
N LEU A 56 -10.03 18.06 -8.57
CA LEU A 56 -9.36 16.79 -8.21
C LEU A 56 -9.72 15.68 -9.21
N HIS A 57 -10.98 15.56 -9.61
CA HIS A 57 -11.41 14.62 -10.64
C HIS A 57 -10.67 14.85 -11.97
N LEU A 58 -10.53 16.10 -12.41
CA LEU A 58 -9.75 16.42 -13.61
C LEU A 58 -8.26 16.06 -13.49
N ALA A 59 -7.67 16.26 -12.31
CA ALA A 59 -6.28 15.86 -12.05
C ALA A 59 -6.12 14.33 -12.07
N ALA A 60 -7.04 13.59 -11.45
CA ALA A 60 -7.06 12.13 -11.50
C ALA A 60 -7.26 11.61 -12.94
N TRP A 61 -8.18 12.22 -13.69
CA TRP A 61 -8.43 11.87 -15.09
C TRP A 61 -7.20 12.12 -15.97
N TRP A 62 -6.54 13.28 -15.81
CA TRP A 62 -5.26 13.55 -16.46
C TRP A 62 -4.20 12.50 -16.09
N ALA A 63 -4.01 12.22 -14.80
CA ALA A 63 -2.97 11.29 -14.35
C ALA A 63 -3.16 9.89 -14.96
N ARG A 64 -4.41 9.44 -15.11
CA ARG A 64 -4.76 8.18 -15.78
C ARG A 64 -4.54 8.19 -17.29
N SER A 65 -4.68 9.34 -17.94
CA SER A 65 -4.45 9.49 -19.37
C SER A 65 -2.97 9.44 -19.78
N VAL A 66 -2.04 9.64 -18.83
CA VAL A 66 -0.60 9.64 -19.11
C VAL A 66 -0.15 8.23 -19.53
N PRO A 67 0.39 8.05 -20.74
CA PRO A 67 0.90 6.76 -21.20
C PRO A 67 2.03 6.23 -20.31
N VAL A 68 2.11 4.91 -20.10
CA VAL A 68 3.14 4.29 -19.24
C VAL A 68 4.58 4.77 -19.55
N PRO A 69 5.03 4.86 -20.81
CA PRO A 69 6.39 5.33 -21.12
C PRO A 69 6.67 6.79 -20.73
N ALA A 70 5.62 7.59 -20.53
CA ALA A 70 5.70 8.98 -20.13
C ALA A 70 5.47 9.20 -18.62
N ARG A 71 5.19 8.13 -17.87
CA ARG A 71 5.12 8.19 -16.41
C ARG A 71 6.54 8.31 -15.91
N ASP A 72 6.83 9.41 -15.25
CA ASP A 72 8.12 9.71 -14.68
C ASP A 72 8.00 9.85 -13.15
N ARG A 73 9.05 10.39 -12.53
CA ARG A 73 9.05 10.69 -11.10
C ARG A 73 7.94 11.67 -10.70
N ASP A 74 7.68 12.70 -11.51
CA ASP A 74 6.73 13.75 -11.16
C ASP A 74 5.28 13.23 -11.26
N TRP A 75 5.00 12.37 -12.24
CA TRP A 75 3.72 11.65 -12.31
C TRP A 75 3.45 10.86 -11.01
N ILE A 76 4.45 10.13 -10.50
CA ILE A 76 4.31 9.37 -9.25
C ILE A 76 3.97 10.29 -8.07
N LEU A 77 4.66 11.43 -7.95
CA LEU A 77 4.42 12.40 -6.88
C LEU A 77 3.03 13.04 -6.97
N VAL A 78 2.53 13.30 -8.17
CA VAL A 78 1.16 13.79 -8.36
C VAL A 78 0.14 12.76 -7.88
N VAL A 79 0.30 11.49 -8.30
CA VAL A 79 -0.61 10.42 -7.88
C VAL A 79 -0.53 10.23 -6.36
N GLU A 80 0.67 10.25 -5.78
CA GLU A 80 0.86 10.22 -4.32
C GLU A 80 0.08 11.33 -3.62
N ARG A 81 0.21 12.58 -4.09
CA ARG A 81 -0.43 13.74 -3.47
C ARG A 81 -1.96 13.64 -3.55
N LEU A 82 -2.51 13.26 -4.69
CA LEU A 82 -3.96 13.04 -4.86
C LEU A 82 -4.50 11.97 -3.89
N LEU A 83 -3.73 10.89 -3.68
CA LEU A 83 -4.11 9.81 -2.76
C LEU A 83 -3.92 10.20 -1.29
N ILE A 84 -2.87 10.95 -0.93
CA ILE A 84 -2.66 11.48 0.42
C ILE A 84 -3.85 12.34 0.84
N ASP A 85 -4.27 13.27 0.00
CA ASP A 85 -5.35 14.19 0.31
C ASP A 85 -6.68 13.46 0.48
N THR A 86 -6.92 12.43 -0.34
CA THR A 86 -8.10 11.58 -0.20
C THR A 86 -8.12 10.88 1.16
N VAL A 87 -6.99 10.29 1.57
CA VAL A 87 -6.86 9.62 2.88
C VAL A 87 -7.06 10.64 4.00
N GLU A 88 -6.43 11.81 3.92
CA GLU A 88 -6.57 12.85 4.95
C GLU A 88 -8.01 13.34 5.10
N GLN A 89 -8.71 13.56 4.00
CA GLN A 89 -10.10 14.00 3.98
C GLN A 89 -11.05 12.93 4.52
N GLU A 90 -10.86 11.65 4.17
CA GLU A 90 -11.61 10.52 4.74
C GLU A 90 -11.52 10.53 6.27
N HIS A 91 -10.30 10.58 6.81
CA HIS A 91 -10.07 10.59 8.25
C HIS A 91 -10.50 11.90 8.93
N ALA A 92 -10.50 13.03 8.22
CA ALA A 92 -11.04 14.29 8.74
C ALA A 92 -12.56 14.24 8.90
N ALA A 93 -13.27 13.68 7.91
CA ALA A 93 -14.70 13.47 7.97
C ALA A 93 -15.09 12.50 9.10
N ASP A 94 -14.35 11.40 9.25
CA ASP A 94 -14.59 10.45 10.34
C ASP A 94 -14.41 11.08 11.72
N ARG A 95 -13.34 11.88 11.92
CA ARG A 95 -13.12 12.59 13.19
C ARG A 95 -14.23 13.59 13.49
N ALA A 96 -14.71 14.32 12.49
CA ALA A 96 -15.83 15.24 12.64
C ALA A 96 -17.12 14.50 13.02
N HIS A 97 -17.40 13.38 12.34
CA HIS A 97 -18.56 12.53 12.65
C HIS A 97 -18.51 11.99 14.08
N TRP A 98 -17.37 11.47 14.53
CA TRP A 98 -17.23 10.98 15.91
C TRP A 98 -17.30 12.10 16.94
N ALA A 99 -16.75 13.29 16.66
CA ALA A 99 -16.87 14.44 17.54
C ALA A 99 -18.33 14.89 17.70
N GLU A 100 -19.10 14.89 16.61
CA GLU A 100 -20.53 15.21 16.62
C GLU A 100 -21.34 14.18 17.42
N LEU A 101 -21.11 12.89 17.20
CA LEU A 101 -21.78 11.82 17.97
C LEU A 101 -21.51 11.93 19.48
N LEU A 102 -20.28 12.32 19.85
CA LEU A 102 -19.91 12.52 21.26
C LEU A 102 -20.52 13.80 21.84
N ALA A 103 -20.67 14.87 21.05
CA ALA A 103 -21.33 16.11 21.47
C ALA A 103 -22.84 15.88 21.72
N VAL A 104 -23.53 15.21 20.79
CA VAL A 104 -24.96 14.87 20.93
C VAL A 104 -25.18 13.91 22.10
N GLY A 105 -24.29 12.94 22.30
CA GLY A 105 -24.33 12.03 23.45
C GLY A 105 -24.10 12.71 24.81
N ALA A 106 -23.42 13.87 24.83
CA ALA A 106 -23.21 14.67 26.04
C ALA A 106 -24.41 15.58 26.38
N GLU A 107 -25.25 15.91 25.40
CA GLU A 107 -26.44 16.76 25.58
C GLU A 107 -27.70 15.98 26.02
N GLY A 108 -27.60 14.66 26.18
CA GLY A 108 -28.63 13.86 26.86
C GLY A 108 -29.93 13.62 26.08
N GLU A 109 -29.96 13.91 24.77
CA GLU A 109 -31.11 13.57 23.93
C GLU A 109 -31.11 12.09 23.55
N THR A 110 -32.23 11.43 23.81
CA THR A 110 -32.46 10.02 23.45
C THR A 110 -32.62 9.94 21.92
N PRO A 111 -31.91 9.04 21.22
CA PRO A 111 -31.96 9.01 19.76
C PRO A 111 -33.34 8.55 19.27
N GLY A 112 -34.11 9.52 18.77
CA GLY A 112 -35.34 9.30 18.03
C GLY A 112 -35.08 8.48 16.76
N THR A 113 -35.97 7.54 16.49
CA THR A 113 -35.90 6.53 15.46
C THR A 113 -35.84 7.14 14.04
N GLY A 114 -34.72 6.90 13.32
CA GLY A 114 -34.68 6.76 11.86
C GLY A 114 -35.45 7.76 10.98
N ALA A 115 -35.30 9.07 11.19
CA ALA A 115 -35.74 10.04 10.19
C ALA A 115 -34.79 9.99 8.97
N PRO A 116 -35.29 10.04 7.73
CA PRO A 116 -34.43 10.17 6.55
C PRO A 116 -33.62 11.46 6.66
N ALA A 117 -32.31 11.37 6.40
CA ALA A 117 -31.37 12.50 6.42
C ALA A 117 -32.01 13.76 5.81
N GLY A 118 -32.10 14.82 6.62
CA GLY A 118 -32.72 16.09 6.23
C GLY A 118 -31.98 16.73 5.05
N GLU A 119 -32.58 17.75 4.43
CA GLU A 119 -31.94 18.48 3.33
C GLU A 119 -30.58 19.06 3.75
N GLU A 120 -30.44 19.46 5.01
CA GLU A 120 -29.20 19.93 5.61
C GLU A 120 -28.15 18.81 5.75
N ASP A 121 -28.56 17.60 6.16
CA ASP A 121 -27.70 16.42 6.19
C ASP A 121 -27.24 16.02 4.79
N ARG A 122 -28.12 16.10 3.79
CA ARG A 122 -27.77 15.81 2.38
C ARG A 122 -26.83 16.85 1.82
N ALA A 123 -27.06 18.14 2.09
CA ALA A 123 -26.16 19.22 1.69
C ALA A 123 -24.80 19.13 2.40
N ARG A 124 -24.78 18.65 3.65
CA ARG A 124 -23.56 18.36 4.40
C ARG A 124 -22.80 17.18 3.81
N ILE A 125 -23.45 16.01 3.65
CA ILE A 125 -22.87 14.84 3.00
C ILE A 125 -22.37 15.20 1.60
N SER A 126 -23.11 16.01 0.83
CA SER A 126 -22.71 16.44 -0.51
C SER A 126 -21.51 17.41 -0.49
N ARG A 127 -21.33 18.21 0.56
CA ARG A 127 -20.13 19.06 0.74
C ARG A 127 -18.93 18.23 1.19
N GLU A 128 -19.12 17.33 2.15
CA GLU A 128 -18.09 16.41 2.67
C GLU A 128 -17.62 15.43 1.57
N THR A 129 -18.53 14.96 0.72
CA THR A 129 -18.20 14.11 -0.42
C THR A 129 -17.80 14.89 -1.67
N GLY A 130 -18.16 16.16 -1.76
CA GLY A 130 -17.84 17.03 -2.90
C GLY A 130 -16.41 17.56 -2.90
N GLY A 131 -15.68 17.45 -1.79
CA GLY A 131 -14.27 17.83 -1.69
C GLY A 131 -13.29 16.69 -2.00
N ARG A 132 -13.75 15.44 -2.04
CA ARG A 132 -12.90 14.24 -2.17
C ARG A 132 -12.92 13.64 -3.55
N LEU A 133 -11.86 12.89 -3.87
CA LEU A 133 -11.90 12.01 -5.04
C LEU A 133 -12.94 10.89 -4.82
N PRO A 134 -13.78 10.61 -5.84
CA PRO A 134 -14.64 9.43 -5.81
C PRO A 134 -13.83 8.14 -5.66
N VAL A 135 -14.36 7.16 -4.93
CA VAL A 135 -13.69 5.86 -4.68
C VAL A 135 -13.26 5.15 -5.97
N HIS A 136 -14.03 5.28 -7.05
CA HIS A 136 -13.67 4.69 -8.34
C HIS A 136 -12.44 5.36 -8.99
N GLU A 137 -12.23 6.67 -8.77
CA GLU A 137 -11.02 7.37 -9.23
C GLU A 137 -9.81 6.95 -8.39
N VAL A 138 -9.97 6.85 -7.07
CA VAL A 138 -8.93 6.33 -6.16
C VAL A 138 -8.50 4.92 -6.59
N THR A 139 -9.49 4.06 -6.81
CA THR A 139 -9.31 2.68 -7.33
C THR A 139 -8.55 2.68 -8.65
N ALA A 140 -8.93 3.56 -9.58
CA ALA A 140 -8.27 3.65 -10.88
C ALA A 140 -6.82 4.12 -10.76
N LEU A 141 -6.54 5.16 -9.97
CA LEU A 141 -5.18 5.64 -9.71
C LEU A 141 -4.28 4.57 -9.08
N LEU A 142 -4.79 3.83 -8.09
CA LEU A 142 -4.08 2.70 -7.48
C LEU A 142 -3.75 1.62 -8.50
N ARG A 143 -4.69 1.28 -9.41
CA ARG A 143 -4.43 0.35 -10.51
C ARG A 143 -3.37 0.88 -11.47
N GLU A 144 -3.37 2.16 -11.79
CA GLU A 144 -2.35 2.76 -12.66
C GLU A 144 -0.93 2.63 -12.07
N LEU A 145 -0.76 2.76 -10.75
CA LEU A 145 0.54 2.52 -10.10
C LEU A 145 1.03 1.08 -10.34
N VAL A 146 0.14 0.09 -10.25
CA VAL A 146 0.48 -1.33 -10.48
C VAL A 146 0.79 -1.60 -11.95
N VAL A 147 -0.04 -1.10 -12.87
CA VAL A 147 0.17 -1.25 -14.32
C VAL A 147 1.51 -0.65 -14.76
N THR A 148 1.93 0.44 -14.11
CA THR A 148 3.21 1.12 -14.43
C THR A 148 4.43 0.23 -14.19
N VAL A 149 4.39 -0.69 -13.21
CA VAL A 149 5.53 -1.58 -12.91
C VAL A 149 5.86 -2.52 -14.08
N ARG A 150 4.88 -2.84 -14.93
CA ARG A 150 5.07 -3.71 -16.09
C ARG A 150 4.39 -3.17 -17.35
N PRO A 151 5.12 -2.49 -18.25
CA PRO A 151 4.62 -2.22 -19.59
C PRO A 151 4.63 -3.52 -20.43
N GLY A 152 3.50 -4.24 -20.49
CA GLY A 152 3.30 -5.37 -21.40
C GLY A 152 4.15 -6.64 -21.14
N GLU A 153 3.99 -7.66 -21.99
CA GLU A 153 4.84 -8.86 -21.93
C GLU A 153 6.22 -8.58 -22.54
N GLY A 154 7.29 -8.75 -21.74
CA GLY A 154 8.68 -8.64 -22.21
C GLY A 154 9.34 -7.26 -22.08
N GLY A 155 8.67 -6.26 -21.50
CA GLY A 155 9.28 -4.96 -21.22
C GLY A 155 10.27 -5.00 -20.04
N ASP A 156 11.27 -4.10 -20.08
CA ASP A 156 12.18 -3.89 -18.96
C ASP A 156 11.42 -3.41 -17.71
N PRO A 157 11.89 -3.75 -16.50
CA PRO A 157 11.31 -3.23 -15.26
C PRO A 157 11.27 -1.71 -15.24
N TYR A 158 10.17 -1.15 -14.76
CA TYR A 158 10.01 0.30 -14.71
C TYR A 158 11.10 0.96 -13.83
N PRO A 159 11.84 1.98 -14.33
CA PRO A 159 13.03 2.50 -13.64
C PRO A 159 12.76 3.04 -12.23
N GLN A 160 11.56 3.58 -11.98
CA GLN A 160 11.17 4.18 -10.70
C GLN A 160 10.33 3.24 -9.82
N MET A 161 10.36 1.92 -10.07
CA MET A 161 9.62 0.92 -9.27
C MET A 161 9.92 0.98 -7.76
N ARG A 162 11.15 1.31 -7.37
CA ARG A 162 11.50 1.58 -5.95
C ARG A 162 10.68 2.71 -5.34
N MET A 163 10.41 3.75 -6.12
CA MET A 163 9.60 4.88 -5.69
C MET A 163 8.13 4.50 -5.59
N LEU A 164 7.58 3.75 -6.55
CA LEU A 164 6.22 3.22 -6.49
C LEU A 164 5.99 2.40 -5.20
N ARG A 165 6.94 1.53 -4.83
CA ARG A 165 6.90 0.81 -3.55
C ARG A 165 6.92 1.74 -2.35
N ALA A 166 7.79 2.74 -2.35
CA ALA A 166 7.91 3.68 -1.25
C ALA A 166 6.64 4.51 -1.05
N VAL A 167 6.01 4.95 -2.14
CA VAL A 167 4.76 5.71 -2.14
C VAL A 167 3.60 4.87 -1.65
N THR A 168 3.37 3.69 -2.24
CA THR A 168 2.25 2.81 -1.86
C THR A 168 2.32 2.37 -0.39
N THR A 169 3.51 1.98 0.09
CA THR A 169 3.71 1.66 1.51
C THR A 169 3.65 2.90 2.41
N GLY A 170 4.06 4.06 1.91
CA GLY A 170 3.95 5.35 2.59
C GLY A 170 2.49 5.77 2.80
N LEU A 171 1.65 5.63 1.79
CA LEU A 171 0.21 5.88 1.83
C LEU A 171 -0.48 4.99 2.86
N LEU A 172 -0.23 3.68 2.82
CA LEU A 172 -0.78 2.75 3.81
C LEU A 172 -0.31 3.09 5.23
N ARG A 173 0.97 3.40 5.41
CA ARG A 173 1.50 3.81 6.72
C ARG A 173 0.84 5.10 7.21
N ARG A 174 0.54 6.04 6.31
CA ARG A 174 -0.18 7.28 6.64
C ARG A 174 -1.59 6.98 7.11
N ASP A 175 -2.33 6.15 6.38
CA ASP A 175 -3.67 5.73 6.77
C ASP A 175 -3.69 5.05 8.15
N LEU A 176 -2.72 4.16 8.42
CA LEU A 176 -2.55 3.55 9.74
C LEU A 176 -2.25 4.59 10.83
N GLY A 177 -1.47 5.62 10.52
CA GLY A 177 -1.17 6.71 11.45
C GLY A 177 -2.39 7.55 11.81
N LEU A 178 -3.35 7.68 10.88
CA LEU A 178 -4.61 8.40 11.10
C LEU A 178 -5.69 7.50 11.72
N THR A 179 -5.63 6.19 11.47
CA THR A 179 -6.53 5.20 12.06
C THR A 179 -6.15 4.94 13.53
N ALA A 180 -7.10 5.17 14.44
CA ALA A 180 -6.93 4.86 15.86
C ALA A 180 -6.50 3.39 16.07
N PRO A 181 -5.49 3.09 16.91
CA PRO A 181 -4.98 1.73 17.08
C PRO A 181 -6.06 0.67 17.39
N ALA A 182 -7.07 1.02 18.18
CA ALA A 182 -8.20 0.13 18.50
C ALA A 182 -9.11 -0.16 17.30
N ALA A 183 -9.18 0.73 16.32
CA ALA A 183 -10.00 0.57 15.12
C ALA A 183 -9.29 -0.23 14.01
N ARG A 184 -7.95 -0.28 14.00
CA ARG A 184 -7.17 -0.96 12.95
C ARG A 184 -7.56 -2.44 12.75
N PRO A 185 -7.75 -3.25 13.80
CA PRO A 185 -8.19 -4.64 13.61
C PRO A 185 -9.53 -4.76 12.87
N LEU A 186 -10.43 -3.77 13.04
CA LEU A 186 -11.74 -3.75 12.39
C LEU A 186 -11.64 -3.21 10.96
N ALA A 187 -10.94 -2.09 10.77
CA ALA A 187 -10.75 -1.44 9.47
C ALA A 187 -10.04 -2.37 8.47
N TYR A 188 -9.08 -3.16 8.95
CA TYR A 188 -8.28 -4.04 8.13
C TYR A 188 -8.69 -5.51 8.22
N ARG A 189 -9.83 -5.85 8.85
CA ARG A 189 -10.24 -7.27 9.03
C ARG A 189 -10.46 -8.04 7.73
N THR A 190 -10.74 -7.32 6.64
CA THR A 190 -11.04 -7.90 5.33
C THR A 190 -9.92 -8.85 4.90
N ASP A 191 -10.30 -9.97 4.32
CA ASP A 191 -9.37 -10.92 3.73
C ASP A 191 -8.78 -10.33 2.45
N LEU A 192 -7.48 -10.00 2.52
CA LEU A 192 -6.76 -9.33 1.44
C LEU A 192 -6.62 -10.22 0.19
N HIS A 193 -6.83 -11.54 0.30
CA HIS A 193 -6.81 -12.45 -0.85
C HIS A 193 -8.09 -12.37 -1.69
N THR A 194 -9.23 -12.16 -1.05
CA THR A 194 -10.53 -12.13 -1.73
C THR A 194 -10.92 -10.72 -2.16
N PHE A 195 -10.37 -9.71 -1.48
CA PHE A 195 -10.67 -8.31 -1.77
C PHE A 195 -10.21 -7.90 -3.17
N ARG A 196 -11.13 -7.37 -3.96
CA ARG A 196 -10.81 -6.76 -5.27
C ARG A 196 -10.80 -5.25 -5.15
N VAL A 197 -9.75 -4.63 -5.69
CA VAL A 197 -9.67 -3.17 -5.86
C VAL A 197 -10.89 -2.72 -6.65
N GLY A 198 -11.80 -1.95 -6.04
CA GLY A 198 -13.06 -1.48 -6.64
C GLY A 198 -14.34 -2.09 -6.04
N GLU A 199 -14.23 -3.07 -5.15
CA GLU A 199 -15.35 -3.46 -4.28
C GLU A 199 -15.70 -2.33 -3.31
N PRO A 200 -16.98 -2.19 -2.92
CA PRO A 200 -17.37 -1.18 -1.94
C PRO A 200 -16.62 -1.42 -0.63
N VAL A 201 -15.86 -0.42 -0.19
CA VAL A 201 -15.18 -0.43 1.10
C VAL A 201 -15.65 0.74 1.95
N ALA A 202 -15.71 0.50 3.25
CA ALA A 202 -15.99 1.55 4.22
C ALA A 202 -14.83 2.57 4.33
N PHE A 203 -13.59 2.11 4.10
CA PHE A 203 -12.38 2.91 4.26
C PHE A 203 -11.38 2.65 3.13
N THR A 204 -10.52 3.63 2.85
CA THR A 204 -9.48 3.56 1.83
C THR A 204 -8.34 2.62 2.24
N GLY A 205 -8.09 2.42 3.54
CA GLY A 205 -7.05 1.55 4.09
C GLY A 205 -6.94 0.15 3.46
N PRO A 206 -8.02 -0.66 3.43
CA PRO A 206 -8.01 -1.98 2.76
C PRO A 206 -7.62 -1.94 1.27
N MET A 207 -8.00 -0.89 0.53
CA MET A 207 -7.58 -0.73 -0.87
C MET A 207 -6.08 -0.49 -0.98
N LEU A 208 -5.51 0.32 -0.08
CA LEU A 208 -4.07 0.57 -0.02
C LEU A 208 -3.31 -0.71 0.34
N ALA A 209 -3.79 -1.48 1.32
CA ALA A 209 -3.22 -2.77 1.70
C ALA A 209 -3.22 -3.77 0.53
N ARG A 210 -4.32 -3.83 -0.23
CA ARG A 210 -4.39 -4.65 -1.43
C ARG A 210 -3.46 -4.15 -2.54
N ASN A 211 -3.36 -2.85 -2.72
CA ASN A 211 -2.48 -2.26 -3.73
C ASN A 211 -0.99 -2.57 -3.45
N VAL A 212 -0.58 -2.56 -2.19
CA VAL A 212 0.76 -3.02 -1.78
C VAL A 212 1.01 -4.47 -2.20
N LEU A 213 0.02 -5.36 -2.05
CA LEU A 213 0.13 -6.76 -2.49
C LEU A 213 0.16 -6.89 -4.01
N ASP A 214 -0.69 -6.14 -4.73
CA ASP A 214 -0.73 -6.16 -6.19
C ASP A 214 0.59 -5.64 -6.78
N LEU A 215 1.19 -4.62 -6.18
CA LEU A 215 2.51 -4.12 -6.55
C LEU A 215 3.60 -5.15 -6.27
N ALA A 216 3.57 -5.81 -5.12
CA ALA A 216 4.53 -6.85 -4.78
C ALA A 216 4.42 -8.09 -5.70
N ALA A 217 3.20 -8.40 -6.18
CA ALA A 217 2.97 -9.42 -7.19
C ALA A 217 3.50 -8.99 -8.57
N ALA A 218 3.32 -7.72 -8.95
CA ALA A 218 3.90 -7.15 -10.18
C ALA A 218 5.43 -7.19 -10.14
N ASP A 219 6.04 -6.82 -9.00
CA ASP A 219 7.49 -6.95 -8.76
C ASP A 219 7.96 -8.39 -8.91
N ALA A 220 7.23 -9.35 -8.33
CA ALA A 220 7.55 -10.77 -8.46
C ALA A 220 7.52 -11.22 -9.93
N ALA A 221 6.50 -10.78 -10.69
CA ALA A 221 6.37 -11.05 -12.12
C ALA A 221 7.43 -10.33 -12.97
N ALA A 222 8.03 -9.25 -12.47
CA ALA A 222 9.17 -8.54 -13.06
C ALA A 222 10.54 -9.12 -12.63
N GLY A 223 10.56 -10.26 -11.93
CA GLY A 223 11.79 -10.95 -11.52
C GLY A 223 12.49 -10.34 -10.31
N ILE A 224 11.83 -9.46 -9.56
CA ILE A 224 12.41 -8.82 -8.38
C ILE A 224 12.41 -9.82 -7.21
N GLY A 225 13.61 -10.00 -6.63
CA GLY A 225 13.84 -10.90 -5.50
C GLY A 225 13.05 -10.52 -4.24
N LEU A 226 12.77 -11.52 -3.39
CA LEU A 226 11.90 -11.41 -2.22
C LEU A 226 12.32 -10.29 -1.26
N GLY A 227 13.59 -10.21 -0.90
CA GLY A 227 14.07 -9.20 0.05
C GLY A 227 13.89 -7.77 -0.46
N GLU A 228 14.08 -7.52 -1.77
CA GLU A 228 13.93 -6.18 -2.34
C GLU A 228 12.46 -5.74 -2.41
N ARG A 229 11.55 -6.65 -2.78
CA ARG A 229 10.10 -6.34 -2.85
C ARG A 229 9.46 -6.17 -1.46
N THR A 230 9.93 -6.88 -0.43
CA THR A 230 9.37 -6.75 0.95
C THR A 230 10.04 -5.67 1.79
N LYS A 231 11.19 -5.13 1.37
CA LYS A 231 11.92 -4.10 2.13
C LYS A 231 11.06 -2.88 2.49
N ALA A 232 10.22 -2.41 1.56
CA ALA A 232 9.34 -1.27 1.79
C ALA A 232 8.28 -1.54 2.87
N CYS A 233 7.83 -2.80 3.00
CA CYS A 233 6.83 -3.22 3.99
C CYS A 233 7.35 -3.13 5.44
N GLN A 234 8.67 -3.13 5.67
CA GLN A 234 9.24 -2.99 7.02
C GLN A 234 8.80 -1.68 7.71
N ARG A 235 8.51 -0.63 6.93
CA ARG A 235 7.97 0.64 7.47
C ARG A 235 6.57 0.49 8.05
N ILE A 236 5.79 -0.48 7.56
CA ILE A 236 4.45 -0.80 8.07
C ILE A 236 4.57 -1.47 9.43
N ALA A 237 5.58 -2.32 9.64
CA ALA A 237 5.79 -3.01 10.91
C ALA A 237 5.93 -2.05 12.11
N GLY A 238 6.55 -0.88 11.90
CA GLY A 238 6.65 0.16 12.93
C GLY A 238 5.34 0.88 13.23
N ALA A 239 4.36 0.85 12.32
CA ALA A 239 3.04 1.44 12.54
C ALA A 239 2.01 0.40 13.04
N ASP A 240 2.04 -0.81 12.48
CA ASP A 240 1.18 -1.94 12.83
C ASP A 240 1.86 -3.26 12.49
N ALA A 241 2.44 -3.91 13.51
CA ALA A 241 3.15 -5.17 13.37
C ALA A 241 2.23 -6.32 12.91
N ARG A 242 0.96 -6.32 13.33
CA ARG A 242 -0.02 -7.35 12.99
C ARG A 242 -0.39 -7.27 11.52
N LEU A 243 -0.73 -6.08 11.02
CA LEU A 243 -1.02 -5.88 9.60
C LEU A 243 0.19 -6.19 8.73
N HIS A 244 1.40 -5.81 9.16
CA HIS A 244 2.63 -6.20 8.46
C HIS A 244 2.76 -7.72 8.33
N GLY A 245 2.53 -8.47 9.41
CA GLY A 245 2.54 -9.94 9.38
C GLY A 245 1.52 -10.51 8.38
N ARG A 246 0.31 -9.95 8.36
CA ARG A 246 -0.75 -10.37 7.42
C ARG A 246 -0.43 -10.07 5.96
N LEU A 247 0.14 -8.90 5.67
CA LEU A 247 0.60 -8.53 4.33
C LEU A 247 1.71 -9.47 3.86
N LEU A 248 2.68 -9.75 4.72
CA LEU A 248 3.77 -10.66 4.39
C LEU A 248 3.26 -12.09 4.16
N ALA A 249 2.37 -12.59 5.00
CA ALA A 249 1.72 -13.90 4.83
C ALA A 249 0.95 -13.98 3.49
N SER A 250 0.23 -12.92 3.15
CA SER A 250 -0.54 -12.84 1.91
C SER A 250 0.37 -12.84 0.67
N HIS A 251 1.45 -12.06 0.73
CA HIS A 251 2.46 -11.99 -0.33
C HIS A 251 3.17 -13.32 -0.53
N LEU A 252 3.64 -13.94 0.55
CA LEU A 252 4.31 -15.24 0.50
C LEU A 252 3.37 -16.34 -0.01
N SER A 253 2.09 -16.32 0.37
CA SER A 253 1.09 -17.25 -0.18
C SER A 253 0.92 -17.09 -1.70
N GLY A 254 0.91 -15.85 -2.20
CA GLY A 254 0.81 -15.57 -3.64
C GLY A 254 2.07 -15.96 -4.43
N CYS A 255 3.23 -15.89 -3.78
CA CYS A 255 4.54 -16.23 -4.35
C CYS A 255 5.02 -17.64 -4.00
N ALA A 256 4.14 -18.49 -3.47
CA ALA A 256 4.51 -19.83 -3.07
C ALA A 256 5.13 -20.59 -4.26
N PRO A 257 6.27 -21.28 -4.09
CA PRO A 257 6.85 -22.07 -5.15
C PRO A 257 5.81 -23.08 -5.64
N ARG A 258 5.43 -23.00 -6.91
CA ARG A 258 4.47 -23.92 -7.52
C ARG A 258 5.24 -24.96 -8.31
N ASP A 259 5.10 -26.22 -7.94
CA ASP A 259 5.34 -27.34 -8.85
C ASP A 259 4.17 -28.31 -8.79
N ALA A 260 3.78 -28.80 -9.97
CA ALA A 260 2.75 -29.81 -10.20
C ALA A 260 3.08 -31.18 -9.56
N GLY A 261 4.18 -31.29 -8.81
CA GLY A 261 4.66 -32.51 -8.16
C GLY A 261 5.24 -32.31 -6.75
N GLY A 262 5.08 -31.14 -6.12
CA GLY A 262 5.45 -30.93 -4.71
C GLY A 262 6.96 -30.83 -4.43
N VAL A 263 7.82 -30.82 -5.44
CA VAL A 263 9.24 -30.53 -5.28
C VAL A 263 9.44 -29.03 -5.43
N LEU A 264 10.12 -28.40 -4.49
CA LEU A 264 10.40 -26.98 -4.60
C LEU A 264 11.66 -26.80 -5.46
N CYS A 265 11.55 -26.12 -6.60
CA CYS A 265 12.66 -25.89 -7.52
C CYS A 265 12.59 -24.47 -8.10
N GLY A 266 13.34 -23.52 -7.53
CA GLY A 266 13.51 -22.20 -8.15
C GLY A 266 14.47 -21.25 -7.41
N PRO A 267 15.08 -20.28 -8.11
CA PRO A 267 15.86 -19.23 -7.48
C PRO A 267 14.98 -18.37 -6.54
N GLY A 268 15.40 -18.22 -5.29
CA GLY A 268 14.68 -17.45 -4.26
C GLY A 268 13.76 -18.26 -3.34
N GLU A 269 13.76 -19.59 -3.51
CA GLU A 269 12.95 -20.50 -2.71
C GLU A 269 13.43 -20.65 -1.26
N ASP A 270 14.76 -20.72 -1.03
CA ASP A 270 15.33 -20.71 0.33
C ASP A 270 14.94 -19.43 1.08
N ALA A 271 14.99 -18.28 0.40
CA ALA A 271 14.57 -17.00 0.97
C ALA A 271 13.07 -16.97 1.30
N TRP A 272 12.22 -17.59 0.46
CA TRP A 272 10.81 -17.75 0.76
C TRP A 272 10.59 -18.64 1.99
N TRP A 273 11.30 -19.77 2.06
CA TRP A 273 11.21 -20.73 3.15
C TRP A 273 11.63 -20.13 4.48
N ASP A 274 12.78 -19.45 4.51
CA ASP A 274 13.31 -18.82 5.72
C ASP A 274 12.37 -17.73 6.24
N GLU A 275 11.84 -16.87 5.36
CA GLU A 275 10.87 -15.84 5.73
C GLU A 275 9.55 -16.46 6.23
N ALA A 276 9.08 -17.53 5.59
CA ALA A 276 7.87 -18.24 5.99
C ALA A 276 8.02 -18.89 7.38
N CYS A 277 9.13 -19.58 7.63
CA CYS A 277 9.44 -20.17 8.94
C CYS A 277 9.59 -19.11 10.03
N ALA A 278 10.15 -17.94 9.72
CA ALA A 278 10.25 -16.83 10.68
C ALA A 278 8.88 -16.20 11.00
N LEU A 279 7.95 -16.21 10.05
CA LEU A 279 6.65 -15.57 10.17
C LEU A 279 5.63 -16.43 10.92
N VAL A 280 5.59 -17.75 10.69
CA VAL A 280 4.57 -18.64 11.26
C VAL A 280 4.42 -18.53 12.80
N PRO A 281 5.50 -18.55 13.61
CA PRO A 281 5.37 -18.44 15.06
C PRO A 281 4.70 -17.12 15.50
N ARG A 282 4.94 -16.03 14.77
CA ARG A 282 4.33 -14.71 15.05
C ARG A 282 2.84 -14.73 14.73
N LEU A 283 2.47 -15.31 13.60
CA LEU A 283 1.06 -15.42 13.19
C LEU A 283 0.25 -16.32 14.14
N LEU A 284 0.86 -17.37 14.67
CA LEU A 284 0.23 -18.26 15.65
C LEU A 284 0.08 -17.63 17.04
N ALA A 285 0.97 -16.70 17.40
CA ALA A 285 0.86 -15.95 18.65
C ALA A 285 -0.27 -14.90 18.59
N ASP A 286 -0.56 -14.39 17.40
CA ASP A 286 -1.69 -13.50 17.14
C ASP A 286 -3.00 -14.30 16.93
N SER A 287 -4.16 -13.65 17.11
CA SER A 287 -5.45 -14.28 16.75
C SER A 287 -5.53 -14.46 15.22
N PRO A 288 -5.60 -15.72 14.72
CA PRO A 288 -5.45 -15.99 13.30
C PRO A 288 -6.69 -15.51 12.53
N ASP A 289 -6.45 -14.71 11.50
CA ASP A 289 -7.46 -14.40 10.48
C ASP A 289 -7.45 -15.47 9.37
N PRO A 290 -8.50 -15.58 8.54
CA PRO A 290 -8.58 -16.60 7.50
C PRO A 290 -7.36 -16.64 6.56
N GLY A 291 -6.76 -15.48 6.26
CA GLY A 291 -5.57 -15.39 5.41
C GLY A 291 -4.33 -16.02 6.05
N THR A 292 -4.06 -15.70 7.32
CA THR A 292 -2.90 -16.23 8.06
C THR A 292 -3.04 -17.71 8.39
N ALA A 293 -4.26 -18.19 8.62
CA ALA A 293 -4.55 -19.62 8.75
C ALA A 293 -4.20 -20.39 7.47
N ARG A 294 -4.65 -19.92 6.31
CA ARG A 294 -4.32 -20.54 5.01
C ARG A 294 -2.82 -20.53 4.72
N PHE A 295 -2.13 -19.44 5.06
CA PHE A 295 -0.67 -19.38 4.91
C PHE A 295 0.03 -20.40 5.82
N THR A 296 -0.39 -20.51 7.08
CA THR A 296 0.19 -21.50 8.01
C THR A 296 -0.03 -22.93 7.50
N GLU A 297 -1.23 -23.23 7.02
CA GLU A 297 -1.53 -24.52 6.39
C GLU A 297 -0.66 -24.77 5.16
N LEU A 298 -0.47 -23.76 4.31
CA LEU A 298 0.43 -23.85 3.15
C LEU A 298 1.87 -24.20 3.57
N VAL A 299 2.43 -23.52 4.58
CA VAL A 299 3.78 -23.80 5.08
C VAL A 299 3.89 -25.23 5.63
N LEU A 300 2.87 -25.71 6.33
CA LEU A 300 2.80 -27.09 6.82
C LEU A 300 2.72 -28.10 5.67
N ARG A 301 1.94 -27.84 4.62
CA ARG A 301 1.87 -28.71 3.44
C ARG A 301 3.19 -28.74 2.68
N VAL A 302 3.90 -27.61 2.61
CA VAL A 302 5.21 -27.53 1.97
C VAL A 302 6.27 -28.27 2.80
N SER A 303 6.24 -28.16 4.14
CA SER A 303 7.18 -28.91 5.00
C SER A 303 7.03 -30.42 4.88
N THR A 304 5.80 -30.93 4.72
CA THR A 304 5.55 -32.38 4.63
C THR A 304 5.91 -32.97 3.27
N ASN A 305 5.96 -32.17 2.21
CA ASN A 305 6.28 -32.61 0.85
C ASN A 305 7.74 -32.37 0.45
N ALA A 306 8.51 -31.60 1.23
CA ALA A 306 9.92 -31.37 0.95
C ALA A 306 10.72 -32.68 1.14
N PRO A 307 11.54 -33.10 0.16
CA PRO A 307 12.38 -34.28 0.32
C PRO A 307 13.33 -34.09 1.52
N VAL A 308 13.50 -35.16 2.29
CA VAL A 308 14.22 -35.29 3.58
C VAL A 308 15.66 -34.72 3.59
N HIS A 309 16.19 -34.29 2.45
CA HIS A 309 17.53 -33.73 2.30
C HIS A 309 17.78 -32.39 3.04
N ARG A 310 16.75 -31.60 3.40
CA ARG A 310 16.95 -30.34 4.15
C ARG A 310 17.23 -30.51 5.65
N ALA A 311 16.97 -31.69 6.22
CA ALA A 311 17.28 -31.96 7.62
C ALA A 311 18.77 -32.27 7.87
N ALA A 312 19.52 -32.67 6.83
CA ALA A 312 20.91 -33.11 6.97
C ALA A 312 21.93 -31.96 7.03
N ASP A 313 21.63 -30.79 6.47
CA ASP A 313 22.55 -29.64 6.43
C ASP A 313 22.43 -28.68 7.63
N ARG A 314 21.43 -28.85 8.49
CA ARG A 314 21.40 -28.20 9.81
C ARG A 314 22.18 -29.03 10.83
N ARG A 315 23.46 -29.32 10.55
CA ARG A 315 24.37 -29.72 11.62
C ARG A 315 24.57 -28.50 12.53
N PRO A 316 24.35 -28.61 13.86
CA PRO A 316 24.73 -27.54 14.77
C PRO A 316 26.22 -27.25 14.59
N PRO A 317 26.67 -25.98 14.67
CA PRO A 317 28.09 -25.66 14.59
C PRO A 317 28.78 -26.46 15.68
N SER A 318 29.53 -27.47 15.25
CA SER A 318 30.27 -28.36 16.14
C SER A 318 31.08 -27.49 17.09
N ALA A 319 30.90 -27.74 18.38
CA ALA A 319 31.73 -27.23 19.46
C ALA A 319 33.20 -27.62 19.19
N ARG A 320 33.88 -26.85 18.34
CA ARG A 320 35.32 -26.96 18.16
C ARG A 320 35.99 -26.12 19.22
N ARG A 321 36.36 -26.84 20.29
CA ARG A 321 37.62 -26.70 21.03
C ARG A 321 37.87 -25.34 21.69
N ARG A 322 37.58 -25.26 22.98
CA ARG A 322 38.45 -24.53 23.92
C ARG A 322 38.50 -25.22 25.30
N TRP A 323 38.86 -26.51 25.29
CA TRP A 323 39.39 -27.19 26.48
C TRP A 323 40.91 -27.28 26.33
N SER A 324 41.60 -26.25 26.82
CA SER A 324 43.04 -26.31 27.11
C SER A 324 43.43 -25.14 28.01
N ARG A 325 43.30 -25.34 29.33
CA ARG A 325 44.21 -24.87 30.41
C ARG A 325 43.49 -24.90 31.76
N ILE A 326 43.35 -26.09 32.35
CA ILE A 326 43.31 -26.27 33.80
C ILE A 326 43.95 -27.62 34.14
N ARG A 327 45.28 -27.63 34.35
CA ARG A 327 46.09 -28.57 35.17
C ARG A 327 47.44 -27.85 35.32
N HIS A 328 47.85 -27.35 36.48
CA HIS A 328 48.27 -28.02 37.71
C HIS A 328 49.70 -27.53 37.98
N SER A 329 49.88 -26.73 39.02
CA SER A 329 51.14 -26.64 39.75
C SER A 329 50.85 -26.09 41.14
N ALA A 330 50.50 -27.00 42.05
CA ALA A 330 50.56 -26.79 43.48
C ALA A 330 51.85 -27.47 43.99
N GLY A 331 52.72 -26.68 44.67
CA GLY A 331 53.76 -27.07 45.65
C GLY A 331 54.90 -27.98 45.13
N ARG A 332 56.15 -27.95 45.60
CA ARG A 332 56.95 -27.37 46.70
C ARG A 332 58.41 -27.85 46.39
N PRO A 333 59.48 -27.62 47.19
CA PRO A 333 59.77 -26.62 48.21
C PRO A 333 61.14 -25.90 47.99
N GLY A 334 61.40 -24.89 48.81
CA GLY A 334 62.70 -24.22 49.02
C GLY A 334 62.52 -23.21 50.13
#